data_AF-A0A5J4F9W2-F1
#
_entry.id   AF-A0A5J4F9W2-F1
#
_cell.length_a   1.000
_cell.length_b   1.000
_cell.length_c   1.000
_cell.angle_alpha   90.00
_cell.angle_beta   90.00
_cell.angle_gamma   90.00
#
_symmetry.space_group_name_H-M   'P 1'
#
loop_
_entity.id
_entity.type
_entity.pdbx_description
1 polymer ?
#
loop_
_entity_poly.entity_id
_entity_poly.type
_entity_poly.pdbx_seq_one_letter_code
_entity_poly.pdbx_strand_id
1 'polypeptide(L)' 'MEQWRNLLDRIGLIQDLEDYLGCKVDVATINSLRDCFRERIMKEVIPL' A
#
# COMPACT_ATOMS: atom_id res chain seq x y z
N MET A 1 13.30 18.18 7.96
CA MET A 1 12.75 17.23 8.96
C MET A 1 11.43 16.69 8.40
N GLU A 2 11.45 15.83 7.38
CA GLU A 2 10.23 15.44 6.63
C GLU A 2 10.03 13.93 6.43
N GLN A 3 11.00 13.10 6.81
CA GLN A 3 10.94 11.64 6.64
C GLN A 3 9.80 11.00 7.48
N TRP A 4 9.53 11.56 8.66
CA TRP A 4 8.57 11.03 9.63
C TRP A 4 7.11 11.23 9.24
N ARG A 5 6.81 12.23 8.38
CA ARG A 5 5.43 12.44 7.91
C ARG A 5 4.99 11.33 6.96
N ASN A 6 5.87 10.89 6.05
CA ASN A 6 5.52 9.85 5.07
C ASN A 6 5.23 8.48 5.69
N LEU A 7 5.86 8.12 6.82
CA LEU A 7 5.59 6.85 7.50
C LEU A 7 4.28 6.88 8.28
N LEU A 8 4.04 7.96 9.03
CA LEU A 8 2.80 8.12 9.81
C LEU A 8 1.58 8.34 8.91
N ASP A 9 1.75 9.08 7.81
CA ASP A 9 0.71 9.28 6.79
C ASP A 9 0.27 7.95 6.17
N ARG A 10 1.23 7.08 5.85
CA ARG A 10 0.94 5.75 5.30
C ARG A 10 0.24 4.84 6.30
N ILE A 11 0.62 4.89 7.59
CA ILE A 11 -0.06 4.13 8.64
C ILE A 11 -1.47 4.68 8.85
N GLY A 12 -1.65 6.00 8.88
CA GLY A 12 -2.95 6.64 8.99
C GLY A 12 -3.88 6.27 7.84
N LEU A 13 -3.38 6.26 6.61
CA LEU A 13 -4.13 5.83 5.43
C LEU A 13 -4.55 4.37 5.51
N ILE A 14 -3.65 3.48 5.96
CA ILE A 14 -3.98 2.08 6.18
C ILE A 14 -5.08 1.95 7.23
N GLN A 15 -4.92 2.60 8.39
CA GLN A 15 -5.89 2.51 9.49
C GLN A 15 -7.28 3.03 9.09
N ASP A 16 -7.33 4.14 8.33
CA ASP A 16 -8.56 4.75 7.83
C ASP A 16 -9.26 3.85 6.79
N LEU A 17 -8.49 3.25 5.87
CA LEU A 17 -9.01 2.27 4.92
C LEU A 17 -9.48 0.98 5.61
N GLU A 18 -8.75 0.50 6.63
CA GLU A 18 -9.13 -0.66 7.43
C GLU A 18 -10.45 -0.43 8.18
N ASP A 19 -10.64 0.76 8.76
CA ASP A 19 -11.89 1.16 9.42
C ASP A 19 -13.04 1.28 8.41
N TYR A 20 -12.81 1.95 7.28
CA TYR A 20 -13.82 2.17 6.24
C TYR A 20 -14.27 0.87 5.56
N LEU A 21 -13.34 -0.04 5.26
CA LEU A 21 -13.63 -1.32 4.61
C LEU A 21 -13.96 -2.43 5.62
N GLY A 22 -13.70 -2.21 6.92
CA GLY A 22 -13.88 -3.20 7.99
C GLY A 22 -13.01 -4.45 7.84
N CYS A 23 -11.90 -4.36 7.11
CA CYS A 23 -11.03 -5.48 6.74
C CYS A 23 -9.57 -5.04 6.79
N LYS A 24 -8.64 -5.99 6.96
CA LYS A 24 -7.20 -5.67 6.92
C LYS A 24 -6.76 -5.23 5.53
N VAL A 25 -6.14 -4.06 5.43
CA VAL A 25 -5.65 -3.44 4.20
C VAL A 25 -4.15 -3.21 4.31
N ASP A 26 -3.40 -3.58 3.29
CA ASP A 26 -1.98 -3.24 3.19
C ASP A 26 -1.76 -2.34 1.97
N VAL A 27 -1.19 -1.15 2.19
CA VAL A 27 -0.90 -0.20 1.13
C VAL A 27 0.59 -0.29 0.80
N ALA A 28 0.92 -0.90 -0.33
CA ALA A 28 2.27 -1.05 -0.86
C ALA A 28 2.53 -0.20 -2.11
N THR A 29 3.72 0.40 -2.21
CA THR A 29 4.14 1.13 -3.41
C THR A 29 4.87 0.19 -4.37
N ILE A 30 4.55 0.29 -5.68
CA ILE A 30 5.18 -0.51 -6.75
C ILE A 30 6.71 -0.38 -6.75
N ASN A 31 7.25 0.78 -6.36
CA ASN A 31 8.70 1.00 -6.27
C ASN A 31 9.40 0.18 -5.17
N SER A 32 8.68 -0.28 -4.15
CA SER A 32 9.21 -1.13 -3.09
C SER A 32 9.14 -2.62 -3.43
N LEU A 33 8.48 -2.97 -4.54
CA LEU A 33 8.32 -4.34 -4.97
C LEU A 33 9.53 -4.79 -5.80
N ARG A 34 10.07 -5.95 -5.43
CA ARG A 34 11.12 -6.62 -6.20
C ARG A 34 10.58 -6.98 -7.58
N ASP A 35 11.38 -6.84 -8.63
CA ASP A 35 10.96 -7.04 -10.03
C ASP A 35 10.28 -8.40 -10.27
N CYS A 36 10.72 -9.45 -9.59
CA CYS A 36 10.10 -10.79 -9.69
C CYS A 36 8.63 -10.82 -9.22
N PHE A 37 8.27 -10.00 -8.20
CA PHE A 37 6.89 -9.89 -7.74
C PHE A 37 6.09 -8.92 -8.60
N ARG A 38 6.74 -7.89 -9.14
CA ARG A 38 6.10 -6.90 -10.01
C ARG A 38 5.41 -7.56 -11.20
N GLU A 39 6.09 -8.48 -11.90
CA GLU A 39 5.49 -9.16 -13.06
C GLU A 39 4.26 -10.00 -12.67
N ARG A 40 4.34 -10.72 -11.55
CA ARG A 40 3.23 -11.54 -11.06
C ARG A 40 2.05 -10.69 -10.61
N ILE A 41 2.32 -9.59 -9.90
CA ILE A 41 1.28 -8.68 -9.42
C ILE A 41 0.62 -7.97 -10.60
N MET A 42 1.39 -7.52 -11.60
CA MET A 42 0.83 -6.85 -12.78
C MET A 42 -0.15 -7.73 -13.56
N LYS A 43 0.01 -9.07 -13.52
CA LYS A 43 -0.91 -10.03 -14.15
C LYS A 43 -2.23 -10.18 -13.38
N GLU A 44 -2.20 -10.02 -12.06
CA GLU A 44 -3.33 -10.24 -11.16
C GLU A 44 -4.01 -8.93 -10.72
N VAL A 45 -3.42 -7.77 -11.03
CA VAL A 45 -3.94 -6.45 -10.66
C VAL A 45 -5.26 -6.21 -11.36
N ILE A 46 -6.27 -5.86 -10.55
CA ILE A 46 -7.55 -5.35 -11.03
C ILE A 46 -7.50 -3.82 -10.86
N PRO A 47 -7.56 -3.03 -11.94
CA PRO A 47 -7.67 -1.59 -11.83
C PRO A 47 -9.03 -1.25 -11.21
N LEU A 48 -9.00 -0.43 -10.16
CA LEU A 48 -10.20 0.05 -9.45
C LEU A 48 -10.70 1.36 -10.08
#